data_AF-A0A453GRQ6-F1
#
_entry.id   AF-A0A453GRQ6-F1
#
_cell.length_a   1.000
_cell.length_b   1.000
_cell.length_c   1.000
_cell.angle_alpha   90.00
_cell.angle_beta   90.00
_cell.angle_gamma   90.00
#
_symmetry.space_group_name_H-M   'P 1'
#
loop_
_entity.id
_entity.type
_entity.pdbx_description
1 polymer ?
#
loop_
_entity_poly.entity_id
_entity_poly.type
_entity_poly.pdbx_seq_one_letter_code
_entity_poly.pdbx_strand_id
1 'polypeptide(L)'
;MIPYLDLSGPTSFAPLIYAAISVVENSNYQHHVLVIIADGQVATSKSYSIVSPQEEATIQALIDASFYPLSIVMVGVGDGPWKEMQPADECIPARAFYNFQFVNFTDIMSTSKDMAKKEAAFAFAALMEIPTQYKAAQGLYPPEWHEEMADPWMILPPPIEVLERDDAVAATYAPAATFLPTDVGNDASVEQVCPICLRNPRDMAFQCGHLTCRECGPTLSTCP
;
A
#
# COMPACT_ATOMS: atom_id res chain seq x y z
N MET A 1 17.28 0.01 14.29
CA MET A 1 16.73 -1.24 14.86
C MET A 1 15.27 -0.96 15.16
N ILE A 2 14.35 -1.79 14.69
CA ILE A 2 12.90 -1.61 14.89
C ILE A 2 12.54 -2.44 16.14
N PRO A 3 12.46 -1.83 17.34
CA PRO A 3 12.57 -2.59 18.60
C PRO A 3 11.31 -3.39 18.97
N TYR A 4 10.21 -3.18 18.25
CA TYR A 4 8.90 -3.79 18.52
C TYR A 4 8.43 -4.72 17.40
N LEU A 5 9.30 -4.99 16.41
CA LEU A 5 9.04 -5.96 15.35
C LEU A 5 10.19 -6.95 15.28
N ASP A 6 9.88 -8.23 15.31
CA ASP A 6 10.84 -9.28 15.00
C ASP A 6 10.84 -9.52 13.49
N LEU A 7 11.92 -9.08 12.82
CA LEU A 7 12.05 -9.22 11.38
C LEU A 7 12.25 -10.69 11.02
N SER A 8 11.35 -11.23 10.19
CA SER A 8 11.31 -12.65 9.85
C SER A 8 11.23 -12.86 8.33
N GLY A 9 10.97 -14.10 7.92
CA GLY A 9 10.80 -14.51 6.53
C GLY A 9 10.14 -15.89 6.42
N PRO A 10 9.98 -16.43 5.20
CA PRO A 10 10.48 -15.91 3.91
C PRO A 10 9.63 -14.77 3.33
N THR A 11 10.15 -14.08 2.31
CA THR A 11 9.47 -12.93 1.68
C THR A 11 8.50 -13.38 0.59
N SER A 12 7.23 -12.99 0.70
CA SER A 12 6.21 -13.12 -0.35
C SER A 12 5.35 -11.85 -0.37
N PHE A 13 5.00 -11.35 -1.56
CA PHE A 13 4.09 -10.22 -1.69
C PHE A 13 2.63 -10.63 -1.81
N ALA A 14 2.34 -11.92 -1.97
CA ALA A 14 0.98 -12.44 -2.11
C ALA A 14 0.03 -11.93 -1.01
N PRO A 15 0.38 -11.97 0.30
CA PRO A 15 -0.53 -11.49 1.34
C PRO A 15 -0.86 -10.00 1.22
N LEU A 16 0.10 -9.17 0.82
CA LEU A 16 -0.13 -7.72 0.62
C LEU A 16 -1.01 -7.44 -0.59
N ILE A 17 -0.79 -8.19 -1.68
CA ILE A 17 -1.56 -8.04 -2.92
C ILE A 17 -3.02 -8.47 -2.70
N TYR A 18 -3.24 -9.61 -2.06
CA TYR A 18 -4.60 -10.06 -1.75
C TYR A 18 -5.33 -9.15 -0.77
N ALA A 19 -4.64 -8.61 0.25
CA ALA A 19 -5.22 -7.59 1.11
C ALA A 19 -5.65 -6.34 0.31
N ALA A 20 -4.85 -5.91 -0.67
CA ALA A 20 -5.22 -4.79 -1.54
C ALA A 20 -6.40 -5.11 -2.46
N ILE A 21 -6.52 -6.35 -2.96
CA ILE A 21 -7.71 -6.80 -3.69
C ILE A 21 -8.97 -6.66 -2.82
N SER A 22 -8.93 -7.11 -1.56
CA SER A 22 -10.06 -6.96 -0.65
C SER A 22 -10.42 -5.50 -0.37
N VAL A 23 -9.43 -4.58 -0.34
CA VAL A 23 -9.70 -3.14 -0.25
C VAL A 23 -10.43 -2.64 -1.50
N VAL A 24 -10.01 -3.07 -2.69
CA VAL A 24 -10.66 -2.72 -3.95
C VAL A 24 -12.11 -3.22 -3.98
N GLU A 25 -12.38 -4.46 -3.56
CA GLU A 25 -13.73 -5.02 -3.45
C GLU A 25 -14.60 -4.21 -2.49
N ASN A 26 -14.08 -3.90 -1.29
CA ASN A 26 -14.79 -3.10 -0.28
C ASN A 26 -15.00 -1.64 -0.68
N SER A 27 -14.26 -1.14 -1.68
CA SER A 27 -14.39 0.21 -2.20
C SER A 27 -15.42 0.35 -3.34
N ASN A 28 -16.18 -0.71 -3.65
CA ASN A 28 -17.00 -0.83 -4.86
C ASN A 28 -16.16 -0.74 -6.14
N TYR A 29 -15.04 -1.45 -6.19
CA TYR A 29 -14.16 -1.53 -7.36
C TYR A 29 -13.62 -0.17 -7.82
N GLN A 30 -13.31 0.73 -6.87
CA GLN A 30 -12.57 1.95 -7.20
C GLN A 30 -11.11 1.61 -7.50
N HIS A 31 -10.49 2.42 -8.38
CA HIS A 31 -9.08 2.22 -8.72
C HIS A 31 -8.17 2.53 -7.53
N HIS A 32 -7.25 1.62 -7.24
CA HIS A 32 -6.25 1.76 -6.19
C HIS A 32 -4.84 1.57 -6.73
N VAL A 33 -3.87 2.21 -6.06
CA VAL A 33 -2.44 1.99 -6.28
C VAL A 33 -1.84 1.44 -4.99
N LEU A 34 -1.42 0.17 -5.01
CA LEU A 34 -0.66 -0.44 -3.93
C LEU A 34 0.83 -0.10 -4.10
N VAL A 35 1.42 0.56 -3.10
CA VAL A 35 2.87 0.83 -3.08
C VAL A 35 3.55 -0.09 -2.07
N ILE A 36 4.41 -0.99 -2.56
CA ILE A 36 5.17 -1.94 -1.73
C ILE A 36 6.60 -1.43 -1.61
N ILE A 37 7.09 -1.15 -0.40
CA ILE A 37 8.48 -0.79 -0.15
C ILE A 37 9.19 -2.02 0.41
N ALA A 38 10.20 -2.54 -0.30
CA ALA A 38 10.93 -3.73 0.16
C ALA A 38 12.41 -3.70 -0.25
N ASP A 39 13.22 -4.48 0.46
CA ASP A 39 14.68 -4.58 0.31
C ASP A 39 15.15 -5.83 -0.45
N GLY A 40 14.23 -6.73 -0.80
CA GLY A 40 14.50 -7.96 -1.54
C GLY A 40 13.57 -8.19 -2.72
N GLN A 41 14.05 -8.99 -3.67
CA GLN A 41 13.30 -9.51 -4.80
C GLN A 41 12.56 -10.79 -4.39
N VAL A 42 11.33 -10.97 -4.87
CA VAL A 42 10.56 -12.21 -4.71
C VAL A 42 10.69 -13.10 -5.97
N ALA A 43 10.99 -12.51 -7.13
CA ALA A 43 11.26 -13.24 -8.37
C ALA A 43 12.77 -13.48 -8.55
N THR A 44 13.24 -14.69 -8.27
CA THR A 44 14.68 -15.04 -8.28
C THR A 44 15.07 -15.96 -9.42
N SER A 45 14.11 -16.49 -10.17
CA SER A 45 14.40 -17.55 -11.13
C SER A 45 14.39 -17.06 -12.58
N LYS A 46 15.57 -17.05 -13.20
CA LYS A 46 15.77 -16.85 -14.66
C LYS A 46 15.10 -17.92 -15.53
N SER A 47 14.57 -18.96 -14.92
CA SER A 47 13.93 -20.07 -15.61
C SER A 47 12.75 -20.51 -14.76
N TYR A 48 11.52 -20.22 -15.22
CA TYR A 48 10.25 -20.71 -14.66
C TYR A 48 10.20 -22.25 -14.43
N SER A 49 11.25 -22.99 -14.78
CA SER A 49 11.44 -24.40 -14.46
C SER A 49 11.61 -24.71 -12.97
N ILE A 50 12.08 -23.77 -12.14
CA ILE A 50 12.16 -23.94 -10.67
C ILE A 50 11.86 -22.60 -10.01
N VAL A 51 10.67 -22.48 -9.43
CA VAL A 51 10.16 -21.29 -8.74
C VAL A 51 9.96 -21.64 -7.27
N SER A 52 10.34 -20.76 -6.33
CA SER A 52 10.06 -21.01 -4.91
C SER A 52 8.56 -20.89 -4.62
N PRO A 53 8.01 -21.53 -3.57
CA PRO A 53 6.59 -21.39 -3.25
C PRO A 53 6.16 -19.93 -3.01
N GLN A 54 7.07 -19.09 -2.49
CA GLN A 54 6.81 -17.66 -2.26
C GLN A 54 6.76 -16.85 -3.56
N GLU A 55 7.64 -17.19 -4.50
CA GLU A 55 7.69 -16.59 -5.84
C GLU A 55 6.46 -16.97 -6.64
N GLU A 56 6.06 -18.26 -6.61
CA GLU A 56 4.85 -18.76 -7.25
C GLU A 56 3.59 -18.09 -6.69
N ALA A 57 3.48 -18.00 -5.35
CA ALA A 57 2.36 -17.31 -4.71
C ALA A 57 2.28 -15.83 -5.09
N THR A 58 3.43 -15.16 -5.21
CA THR A 58 3.47 -13.74 -5.63
C THR A 58 3.10 -13.57 -7.09
N ILE A 59 3.60 -14.44 -7.98
CA ILE A 59 3.21 -14.44 -9.39
C ILE A 59 1.70 -14.67 -9.54
N GLN A 60 1.15 -15.64 -8.81
CA GLN A 60 -0.29 -15.90 -8.83
C GLN A 60 -1.09 -14.68 -8.34
N ALA A 61 -0.69 -14.08 -7.21
CA ALA A 61 -1.35 -12.88 -6.70
C ALA A 61 -1.29 -11.70 -7.69
N LEU A 62 -0.19 -11.54 -8.44
CA LEU A 62 -0.08 -10.51 -9.49
C LEU A 62 -1.04 -10.79 -10.67
N ILE A 63 -1.21 -12.06 -11.04
CA ILE A 63 -2.18 -12.49 -12.07
C ILE A 63 -3.60 -12.18 -11.60
N ASP A 64 -3.95 -12.61 -10.40
CA ASP A 64 -5.27 -12.42 -9.81
C ASP A 64 -5.60 -10.93 -9.68
N ALA A 65 -4.66 -10.13 -9.17
CA ALA A 65 -4.80 -8.68 -9.05
C ALA A 65 -5.03 -7.98 -10.40
N SER A 66 -4.62 -8.57 -11.51
CA SER A 66 -4.81 -7.98 -12.84
C SER A 66 -6.28 -7.98 -13.28
N PHE A 67 -7.16 -8.75 -12.63
CA PHE A 67 -8.61 -8.75 -12.88
C PHE A 67 -9.35 -7.68 -12.06
N TYR A 68 -8.64 -6.93 -11.22
CA TYR A 68 -9.17 -5.87 -10.39
C TYR A 68 -8.63 -4.51 -10.85
N PRO A 69 -9.32 -3.40 -10.55
CA PRO A 69 -8.77 -2.06 -10.78
C PRO A 69 -7.68 -1.71 -9.77
N LEU A 70 -6.57 -2.45 -9.81
CA LEU A 70 -5.45 -2.36 -8.90
C LEU A 70 -4.15 -2.25 -9.70
N SER A 71 -3.45 -1.14 -9.48
CA SER A 71 -2.07 -0.93 -9.92
C SER A 71 -1.12 -1.21 -8.76
N ILE A 72 0.04 -1.80 -9.02
CA ILE A 72 1.03 -2.16 -8.00
C ILE A 72 2.37 -1.53 -8.36
N VAL A 73 2.95 -0.78 -7.44
CA VAL A 73 4.29 -0.18 -7.57
C VAL A 73 5.19 -0.75 -6.47
N MET A 74 6.21 -1.50 -6.87
CA MET A 74 7.24 -1.99 -5.95
C MET A 74 8.44 -1.03 -5.97
N VAL A 75 8.74 -0.49 -4.79
CA VAL A 75 9.85 0.43 -4.54
C VAL A 75 10.96 -0.34 -3.84
N GLY A 76 12.03 -0.62 -4.57
CA GLY A 76 13.23 -1.29 -4.08
C GLY A 76 14.15 -0.35 -3.32
N VAL A 77 14.45 -0.67 -2.07
CA VAL A 77 15.38 0.07 -1.20
C VAL A 77 16.57 -0.80 -0.78
N GLY A 78 17.73 -0.21 -0.54
CA GLY A 78 18.96 -0.96 -0.27
C GLY A 78 19.64 -1.51 -1.52
N ASP A 79 20.54 -2.48 -1.31
CA ASP A 79 21.57 -2.88 -2.28
C ASP A 79 21.07 -3.84 -3.37
N GLY A 80 19.91 -4.47 -3.19
CA GLY A 80 19.34 -5.44 -4.13
C GLY A 80 19.88 -6.86 -3.95
N PRO A 81 19.83 -7.73 -4.99
CA PRO A 81 19.87 -7.39 -6.42
C PRO A 81 18.53 -6.97 -7.05
N TRP A 82 18.57 -6.02 -7.97
CA TRP A 82 17.39 -5.49 -8.68
C TRP A 82 17.36 -5.76 -10.20
N LYS A 83 18.46 -6.27 -10.77
CA LYS A 83 18.64 -6.43 -12.23
C LYS A 83 17.63 -7.39 -12.87
N GLU A 84 17.01 -8.26 -12.07
CA GLU A 84 16.16 -9.36 -12.55
C GLU A 84 14.66 -9.06 -12.39
N MET A 85 14.31 -7.95 -11.73
CA MET A 85 12.90 -7.57 -11.49
C MET A 85 12.20 -6.99 -12.72
N GLN A 86 12.93 -6.31 -13.63
CA GLN A 86 12.34 -5.76 -14.86
C GLN A 86 11.97 -6.84 -15.89
N PRO A 87 12.86 -7.80 -16.23
CA PRO A 87 12.55 -8.82 -17.24
C PRO A 87 11.53 -9.87 -16.79
N ALA A 88 11.46 -10.16 -15.49
CA ALA A 88 10.53 -11.15 -14.93
C ALA A 88 9.05 -10.69 -15.01
N ASP A 89 8.83 -9.37 -14.99
CA ASP A 89 7.51 -8.77 -15.08
C ASP A 89 6.93 -8.86 -16.51
N GLU A 90 7.72 -8.59 -17.55
CA GLU A 90 7.26 -8.67 -18.95
C GLU A 90 6.80 -10.08 -19.40
N CYS A 91 7.13 -11.12 -18.64
CA CYS A 91 6.93 -12.52 -19.04
C CYS A 91 5.74 -13.23 -18.36
N ILE A 92 4.90 -12.54 -17.56
CA ILE A 92 3.73 -13.16 -16.90
C ILE A 92 2.56 -13.31 -17.91
N PRO A 93 2.25 -14.52 -18.41
CA PRO A 93 1.46 -14.70 -19.63
C PRO A 93 -0.07 -14.67 -19.43
N ALA A 94 -0.56 -14.63 -18.19
CA ALA A 94 -1.98 -14.82 -17.86
C ALA A 94 -2.69 -13.57 -17.31
N ARG A 95 -2.04 -12.40 -17.36
CA ARG A 95 -2.62 -11.15 -16.84
C ARG A 95 -3.66 -10.55 -17.78
N ALA A 96 -4.73 -9.99 -17.23
CA ALA A 96 -5.71 -9.23 -18.01
C ALA A 96 -5.14 -7.90 -18.52
N PHE A 97 -4.28 -7.25 -17.71
CA PHE A 97 -3.47 -6.12 -18.13
C PHE A 97 -2.16 -6.06 -17.32
N TYR A 98 -1.21 -5.28 -17.82
CA TYR A 98 0.04 -5.02 -17.12
C TYR A 98 -0.22 -4.12 -15.91
N ASN A 99 -0.12 -4.65 -14.69
CA ASN A 99 -0.56 -4.01 -13.45
C ASN A 99 0.55 -3.82 -12.40
N PHE A 100 1.81 -4.12 -12.73
CA PHE A 100 2.93 -4.06 -11.79
C PHE A 100 4.03 -3.16 -12.34
N GLN A 101 4.71 -2.42 -11.48
CA GLN A 101 5.84 -1.57 -11.84
C GLN A 101 6.94 -1.68 -10.79
N PHE A 102 8.20 -1.81 -11.21
CA PHE A 102 9.36 -1.77 -10.31
C PHE A 102 10.13 -0.45 -10.40
N VAL A 103 10.48 0.13 -9.25
CA VAL A 103 11.30 1.34 -9.13
C VAL A 103 12.46 1.11 -8.17
N ASN A 104 13.69 1.26 -8.66
CA ASN A 104 14.90 1.22 -7.83
C ASN A 104 15.13 2.58 -7.17
N PHE A 105 14.61 2.76 -5.95
CA PHE A 105 14.73 4.00 -5.20
C PHE A 105 16.18 4.34 -4.85
N THR A 106 16.95 3.33 -4.42
CA THR A 106 18.37 3.52 -4.05
C THR A 106 19.19 4.08 -5.20
N ASP A 107 19.00 3.57 -6.41
CA ASP A 107 19.73 4.03 -7.60
C ASP A 107 19.41 5.49 -7.93
N ILE A 108 18.12 5.84 -7.95
CA ILE A 108 17.66 7.22 -8.21
C ILE A 108 18.24 8.18 -7.16
N MET A 109 18.17 7.80 -5.88
CA MET A 109 18.64 8.64 -4.78
C MET A 109 20.17 8.72 -4.69
N SER A 110 20.89 7.77 -5.27
CA SER A 110 22.36 7.76 -5.34
C SER A 110 22.93 8.65 -6.44
N THR A 111 22.10 9.18 -7.35
CA THR A 111 22.58 10.10 -8.40
C THR A 111 23.17 11.40 -7.83
N SER A 112 24.01 12.10 -8.58
CA SER A 112 24.62 13.37 -8.15
C SER A 112 23.73 14.61 -8.33
N LYS A 113 22.44 14.42 -8.62
CA LYS A 113 21.45 15.50 -8.83
C LYS A 113 21.06 16.16 -7.50
N ASP A 114 20.46 17.35 -7.59
CA ASP A 114 19.80 18.00 -6.46
C ASP A 114 18.55 17.22 -5.99
N MET A 115 18.19 17.37 -4.71
CA MET A 115 17.10 16.61 -4.08
C MET A 115 15.77 16.75 -4.81
N ALA A 116 15.40 17.97 -5.23
CA ALA A 116 14.17 18.21 -5.97
C ALA A 116 14.11 17.40 -7.28
N LYS A 117 15.24 17.28 -8.00
CA LYS A 117 15.31 16.45 -9.22
C LYS A 117 15.28 14.96 -8.93
N LYS A 118 15.82 14.51 -7.78
CA LYS A 118 15.73 13.10 -7.36
C LYS A 118 14.30 12.71 -7.01
N GLU A 119 13.61 13.55 -6.25
CA GLU A 119 12.20 13.38 -5.90
C GLU A 119 11.32 13.38 -7.16
N ALA A 120 11.52 14.33 -8.06
CA ALA A 120 10.80 14.37 -9.34
C ALA A 120 11.07 13.14 -10.21
N ALA A 121 12.32 12.66 -10.26
CA ALA A 121 12.68 11.45 -10.99
C ALA A 121 12.04 10.20 -10.37
N PHE A 122 12.01 10.10 -9.04
CA PHE A 122 11.34 9.01 -8.34
C PHE A 122 9.82 9.04 -8.57
N ALA A 123 9.18 10.19 -8.40
CA ALA A 123 7.74 10.33 -8.63
C ALA A 123 7.37 10.00 -10.08
N PHE A 124 8.16 10.46 -11.06
CA PHE A 124 7.96 10.09 -12.45
C PHE A 124 8.11 8.58 -12.66
N ALA A 125 9.19 7.98 -12.15
CA ALA A 125 9.42 6.54 -12.28
C ALA A 125 8.29 5.72 -11.63
N ALA A 126 7.75 6.13 -10.49
CA ALA A 126 6.68 5.43 -9.77
C ALA A 126 5.28 5.61 -10.39
N LEU A 127 5.07 6.66 -11.20
CA LEU A 127 3.74 7.02 -11.70
C LEU A 127 3.60 6.97 -13.22
N MET A 128 4.69 6.77 -13.97
CA MET A 128 4.67 6.86 -15.43
C MET A 128 3.75 5.83 -16.11
N GLU A 129 3.48 4.69 -15.47
CA GLU A 129 2.61 3.65 -16.03
C GLU A 129 1.16 3.76 -15.53
N ILE A 130 0.94 4.40 -14.38
CA ILE A 130 -0.38 4.51 -13.72
C ILE A 130 -1.46 5.06 -14.66
N PRO A 131 -1.25 6.10 -15.49
CA PRO A 131 -2.28 6.57 -16.40
C PRO A 131 -2.75 5.52 -17.43
N THR A 132 -1.84 4.67 -17.90
CA THR A 132 -2.15 3.60 -18.86
C THR A 132 -2.83 2.43 -18.15
N GLN A 133 -2.32 2.05 -16.97
CA GLN A 133 -2.90 1.00 -16.13
C GLN A 133 -4.33 1.36 -15.69
N TYR A 134 -4.55 2.59 -15.25
CA TYR A 134 -5.87 3.11 -14.90
C TYR A 134 -6.87 2.93 -16.04
N LYS A 135 -6.48 3.31 -17.28
CA LYS A 135 -7.34 3.14 -18.46
C LYS A 135 -7.62 1.68 -18.78
N ALA A 136 -6.65 0.79 -18.63
CA ALA A 136 -6.82 -0.64 -18.85
C ALA A 136 -7.73 -1.28 -17.78
N ALA A 137 -7.67 -0.77 -16.56
CA ALA A 137 -8.49 -1.19 -15.44
C ALA A 137 -9.94 -0.67 -15.47
N GLN A 138 -10.24 0.36 -16.27
CA GLN A 138 -11.57 0.94 -16.33
C GLN A 138 -12.61 -0.07 -16.82
N GLY A 139 -13.64 -0.29 -16.00
CA GLY A 139 -14.74 -1.19 -16.33
C GLY A 139 -14.42 -2.67 -16.13
N LEU A 140 -13.27 -2.99 -15.52
CA LEU A 140 -13.03 -4.35 -15.03
C LEU A 140 -13.99 -4.66 -13.87
N TYR A 141 -14.60 -5.83 -13.99
CA TYR A 141 -15.27 -6.52 -12.90
C TYR A 141 -14.66 -7.92 -12.86
N PRO A 142 -14.33 -8.45 -11.67
CA PRO A 142 -13.71 -9.76 -11.57
C PRO A 142 -14.62 -10.85 -12.16
N PRO A 143 -14.05 -11.91 -12.76
CA PRO A 143 -14.83 -13.03 -13.29
C PRO A 143 -15.63 -13.76 -12.19
N GLU A 144 -16.76 -14.38 -12.55
CA GLU A 144 -17.63 -15.11 -11.60
C GLU A 144 -16.87 -16.20 -10.79
N TRP A 145 -15.79 -16.79 -11.32
CA TRP A 145 -14.99 -17.80 -10.61
C TRP A 145 -14.10 -17.23 -9.49
N HIS A 146 -13.93 -15.91 -9.40
CA HIS A 146 -13.16 -15.27 -8.33
C HIS A 146 -13.98 -15.14 -7.03
N GLU A 147 -15.32 -15.20 -7.07
CA GLU A 147 -16.16 -15.19 -5.87
C GLU A 147 -15.86 -16.37 -4.92
N GLU A 148 -15.33 -17.49 -5.44
CA GLU A 148 -14.92 -18.65 -4.64
C GLU A 148 -13.59 -18.47 -3.90
N MET A 149 -12.80 -17.43 -4.23
CA MET A 149 -11.58 -17.07 -3.47
C MET A 149 -11.88 -16.33 -2.16
N ALA A 150 -13.15 -16.08 -1.85
CA ALA A 150 -13.61 -15.35 -0.68
C ALA A 150 -13.48 -16.16 0.63
N ASP A 151 -12.27 -16.61 0.97
CA ASP A 151 -11.89 -16.54 2.38
C ASP A 151 -11.29 -15.14 2.56
N PRO A 152 -11.94 -14.22 3.30
CA PRO A 152 -11.45 -12.86 3.43
C PRO A 152 -10.02 -12.91 3.97
N TRP A 153 -9.06 -12.49 3.14
CA TRP A 153 -7.65 -12.46 3.52
C TRP A 153 -7.51 -11.61 4.78
N MET A 154 -7.32 -12.28 5.91
CA MET A 154 -7.42 -11.67 7.22
C MET A 154 -6.15 -10.85 7.48
N ILE A 155 -6.27 -9.53 7.32
CA ILE A 155 -5.25 -8.59 7.79
C ILE A 155 -5.20 -8.73 9.31
N LEU A 156 -4.08 -9.29 9.81
CA LEU A 156 -3.87 -9.42 11.25
C LEU A 156 -3.76 -8.03 11.90
N PRO A 157 -4.24 -7.87 13.15
CA PRO A 157 -4.00 -6.64 13.88
C PRO A 157 -2.48 -6.42 14.09
N PRO A 158 -2.02 -5.16 14.20
CA PRO A 158 -0.64 -4.89 14.55
C PRO A 158 -0.25 -5.56 15.89
N PRO A 159 1.03 -5.94 16.09
CA PRO A 159 1.50 -6.45 17.37
C PRO A 159 1.19 -5.49 18.51
N ILE A 160 0.77 -6.02 19.66
CA ILE A 160 0.28 -5.21 20.79
C ILE A 160 1.36 -4.25 21.28
N GLU A 161 2.61 -4.68 21.29
CA GLU A 161 3.75 -3.88 21.73
C GLU A 161 3.95 -2.63 20.85
N VAL A 162 3.60 -2.71 19.56
CA VAL A 162 3.60 -1.57 18.64
C VAL A 162 2.49 -0.61 18.99
N LEU A 163 1.28 -1.11 19.23
CA LEU A 163 0.12 -0.30 19.60
C LEU A 163 0.34 0.45 20.93
N GLU A 164 0.83 -0.26 21.95
CA GLU A 164 1.14 0.32 23.27
C GLU A 164 2.20 1.42 23.16
N ARG A 165 3.19 1.24 22.28
CA ARG A 165 4.21 2.27 22.05
C ARG A 165 3.63 3.47 21.32
N ASP A 166 2.84 3.26 20.28
CA ASP A 166 2.22 4.34 19.52
C ASP A 166 1.30 5.19 20.40
N ASP A 167 0.58 4.55 21.33
CA ASP A 167 -0.24 5.23 22.33
C ASP A 167 0.61 6.00 23.35
N ALA A 168 1.71 5.41 23.83
CA ALA A 168 2.63 6.10 24.75
C ALA A 168 3.31 7.32 24.09
N VAL A 169 3.65 7.21 22.80
CA VAL A 169 4.18 8.32 21.99
C VAL A 169 3.10 9.38 21.81
N ALA A 170 1.88 9.01 21.40
CA ALA A 170 0.77 9.95 21.27
C ALA A 170 0.49 10.71 22.58
N ALA A 171 0.54 10.02 23.72
CA ALA A 171 0.36 10.63 25.04
C ALA A 171 1.48 11.62 25.43
N THR A 172 2.69 11.47 24.87
CA THR A 172 3.80 12.41 25.10
C THR A 172 3.76 13.63 24.17
N TYR A 173 3.12 13.50 23.00
CA TYR A 173 2.97 14.59 22.01
C TYR A 173 1.61 15.28 22.04
N ALA A 174 0.65 14.83 22.85
CA ALA A 174 -0.60 15.56 23.07
C ALA A 174 -0.28 16.96 23.65
N PRO A 175 -0.43 18.05 22.89
CA PRO A 175 -0.39 19.36 23.50
C PRO A 175 -1.63 19.46 24.37
N ALA A 176 -1.50 20.00 25.57
CA ALA A 176 -2.60 20.64 26.26
C ALA A 176 -3.04 21.87 25.44
N ALA A 177 -3.66 21.63 24.28
CA ALA A 177 -4.14 22.67 23.39
C ALA A 177 -5.43 23.25 23.97
N THR A 178 -5.24 24.17 24.92
CA THR A 178 -6.24 25.19 25.23
C THR A 178 -6.32 26.10 24.01
N PHE A 179 -7.17 25.75 23.05
CA PHE A 179 -7.48 26.63 21.93
C PHE A 179 -8.29 27.82 22.46
N LEU A 180 -7.62 28.96 22.60
CA LEU A 180 -8.27 30.26 22.63
C LEU A 180 -8.78 30.55 21.21
N PRO A 181 -10.09 30.86 21.03
CA PRO A 181 -10.62 31.18 19.72
C PRO A 181 -10.08 32.53 19.28
N THR A 182 -9.30 32.55 18.20
CA THR A 182 -9.04 33.79 17.45
C THR A 182 -9.74 33.66 16.11
N ASP A 183 -10.63 34.61 15.88
CA ASP A 183 -11.39 34.83 14.65
C ASP A 183 -10.47 35.09 13.45
N VAL A 184 -11.06 34.91 12.26
CA VAL A 184 -10.71 35.45 10.93
C VAL A 184 -9.98 34.49 9.95
N GLY A 185 -10.72 34.07 8.92
CA GLY A 185 -10.20 33.95 7.54
C GLY A 185 -10.44 32.62 6.82
N ASN A 186 -11.29 32.64 5.78
CA ASN A 186 -11.54 31.57 4.79
C ASN A 186 -10.25 30.92 4.24
N ASP A 187 -10.16 29.58 4.21
CA ASP A 187 -10.05 28.75 2.98
C ASP A 187 -9.81 27.25 3.33
N ALA A 188 -10.52 26.35 2.64
CA ALA A 188 -10.16 24.94 2.36
C ALA A 188 -9.65 23.97 3.48
N SER A 189 -10.08 24.06 4.74
CA SER A 189 -9.62 23.14 5.82
C SER A 189 -10.71 22.39 6.60
N VAL A 190 -11.96 22.39 6.12
CA VAL A 190 -13.11 21.89 6.90
C VAL A 190 -13.13 20.35 7.11
N GLU A 191 -12.24 19.59 6.48
CA GLU A 191 -12.24 18.12 6.55
C GLU A 191 -11.14 17.49 7.44
N GLN A 192 -10.45 18.25 8.29
CA GLN A 192 -9.39 17.67 9.14
C GLN A 192 -9.87 17.11 10.48
N VAL A 193 -11.14 17.32 10.84
CA VAL A 193 -11.71 16.86 12.12
C VAL A 193 -12.49 15.57 11.95
N CYS A 194 -12.45 14.72 12.97
CA CYS A 194 -13.16 13.44 13.01
C CYS A 194 -14.67 13.68 12.86
N PRO A 195 -15.37 12.95 11.96
CA PRO A 195 -16.80 13.15 11.70
C PRO A 195 -17.70 12.77 12.88
N ILE A 196 -17.17 12.05 13.88
CA ILE A 196 -17.93 11.53 15.02
C ILE A 196 -17.91 12.52 16.18
N CYS A 197 -16.71 12.94 16.62
CA CYS A 197 -16.58 13.87 17.74
C CYS A 197 -16.48 15.34 17.32
N LEU A 198 -16.23 15.63 16.04
CA LEU A 198 -16.06 16.97 15.47
C LEU A 198 -15.00 17.83 16.18
N ARG A 199 -14.07 17.19 16.91
CA ARG A 199 -13.07 17.86 17.75
C ARG A 199 -11.67 17.38 17.46
N ASN A 200 -11.47 16.08 17.49
CA ASN A 200 -10.14 15.48 17.34
C ASN A 200 -9.74 15.38 15.86
N PRO A 201 -8.45 15.43 15.53
CA PRO A 201 -7.98 15.24 14.17
C PRO A 201 -8.26 13.82 13.65
N ARG A 202 -8.34 13.66 12.34
CA ARG A 202 -8.41 12.35 11.68
C ARG A 202 -7.03 11.68 11.69
N ASP A 203 -6.75 10.89 12.72
CA ASP A 203 -5.45 10.24 12.99
C ASP A 203 -5.52 8.70 13.07
N MET A 204 -6.65 8.12 12.61
CA MET A 204 -6.88 6.69 12.48
C MET A 204 -7.61 6.39 11.16
N ALA A 205 -7.09 5.44 10.38
CA ALA A 205 -7.70 4.96 9.14
C ALA A 205 -8.29 3.57 9.34
N PHE A 206 -9.48 3.35 8.79
CA PHE A 206 -10.08 2.03 8.65
C PHE A 206 -9.61 1.35 7.36
N GLN A 207 -9.74 0.02 7.31
CA GLN A 207 -9.39 -0.79 6.13
C GLN A 207 -10.22 -0.44 4.88
N CYS A 208 -11.35 0.26 5.05
CA CYS A 208 -12.19 0.82 3.98
C CYS A 208 -11.73 2.20 3.46
N GLY A 209 -10.59 2.73 3.96
CA GLY A 209 -10.08 4.06 3.59
C GLY A 209 -10.73 5.25 4.32
N HIS A 210 -11.81 5.03 5.07
CA HIS A 210 -12.43 6.07 5.90
C HIS A 210 -11.55 6.41 7.10
N LEU A 211 -11.59 7.68 7.51
CA LEU A 211 -10.71 8.23 8.54
C LEU A 211 -11.52 8.78 9.73
N THR A 212 -11.10 8.45 10.95
CA THR A 212 -11.66 8.99 12.20
C THR A 212 -10.55 9.37 13.18
N CYS A 213 -10.90 9.86 14.37
CA CYS A 213 -9.92 10.01 15.43
C CYS A 213 -9.76 8.70 16.22
N ARG A 214 -8.58 8.49 16.80
CA ARG A 214 -8.24 7.33 17.64
C ARG A 214 -9.19 7.09 18.82
N GLU A 215 -9.83 8.12 19.35
CA GLU A 215 -10.80 7.95 20.45
C GLU A 215 -12.14 7.36 19.98
N CYS A 216 -12.58 7.69 18.76
CA CYS A 216 -13.87 7.25 18.24
C CYS A 216 -13.75 5.95 17.45
N GLY A 217 -12.62 5.73 16.78
CA GLY A 217 -12.41 4.56 15.92
C GLY A 217 -12.68 3.20 16.59
N PRO A 218 -12.15 2.94 17.81
CA PRO A 218 -12.38 1.68 18.53
C PRO A 218 -13.85 1.44 18.94
N THR A 219 -14.68 2.48 18.99
CA THR A 219 -16.11 2.36 19.37
C THR A 219 -17.01 2.05 18.19
N LEU A 220 -16.49 2.10 16.96
CA LEU A 220 -17.24 1.81 15.75
C LEU A 220 -17.21 0.31 15.45
N SER A 221 -18.41 -0.28 15.33
CA SER A 221 -18.60 -1.65 14.84
C SER A 221 -18.68 -1.74 13.32
N THR A 222 -18.86 -0.60 12.64
CA THR A 222 -18.98 -0.50 11.18
C THR A 222 -18.27 0.76 10.68
N CYS A 223 -17.74 0.69 9.46
CA CYS A 223 -17.09 1.82 8.79
C CYS A 223 -18.12 2.96 8.59
N PRO A 224 -17.83 4.21 9.03
CA PRO A 224 -18.74 5.34 8.99
C PRO A 224 -18.96 5.93 7.59
#